data_AF-A0A968C050-F1
#
_entry.id   AF-A0A968C050-F1
#
_cell.length_a   1.000
_cell.length_b   1.000
_cell.length_c   1.000
_cell.angle_alpha   90.00
_cell.angle_beta   90.00
_cell.angle_gamma   90.00
#
_symmetry.space_group_name_H-M   'P 1'
#
loop_
_entity.id
_entity.type
_entity.pdbx_description
1 polymer ?
#
loop_
_entity_poly.entity_id
_entity_poly.type
_entity_poly.pdbx_seq_one_letter_code
_entity_poly.pdbx_strand_id
1 'polypeptide(L)'
;MDKMIALGKLPAALKQLTEPVILTGLEALSRERDIARVRQLIEIAAPFGPEEMAATYNTTALLAKAAAGVGMPDVIRSAEEKAQIEKQRHEAMMQQQLAGPAIQAMAQGGE
;
A
#
# COMPACT_ATOMS: atom_id res chain seq x y z
N MET A 1 7.83 -13.28 35.78
CA MET A 1 6.93 -13.88 34.75
C MET A 1 6.19 -15.09 35.31
N ASP A 2 6.84 -15.89 36.15
CA ASP A 2 6.28 -17.07 36.83
C ASP A 2 4.97 -16.81 37.56
N LYS A 3 4.85 -15.65 38.25
CA LYS A 3 3.61 -15.31 38.97
C LYS A 3 2.40 -15.06 38.04
N MET A 4 2.58 -14.66 36.78
CA MET A 4 1.46 -14.44 35.84
C MET A 4 1.11 -15.70 35.04
N ILE A 5 2.10 -16.54 34.74
CA ILE A 5 1.92 -17.87 34.12
C ILE A 5 1.22 -18.81 35.11
N ALA A 6 1.61 -18.78 36.39
CA ALA A 6 0.97 -19.57 37.45
C ALA A 6 -0.50 -19.16 37.70
N LEU A 7 -0.85 -17.90 37.46
CA LEU A 7 -2.21 -17.36 37.61
C LEU A 7 -3.09 -17.60 36.37
N GLY A 8 -2.63 -18.33 35.35
CA GLY A 8 -3.44 -18.70 34.17
C GLY A 8 -3.85 -17.53 33.27
N LYS A 9 -3.28 -16.32 33.46
CA LYS A 9 -3.64 -15.12 32.70
C LYS A 9 -2.97 -15.02 31.33
N LEU A 10 -2.21 -16.04 30.93
CA LEU A 10 -1.46 -16.10 29.69
C LEU A 10 -1.72 -17.44 28.98
N PRO A 11 -2.05 -17.43 27.67
CA PRO A 11 -2.23 -18.65 26.89
C PRO A 11 -1.01 -19.59 26.97
N ALA A 12 -1.25 -20.90 27.07
CA ALA A 12 -0.19 -21.90 27.19
C ALA A 12 0.80 -21.88 26.01
N ALA A 13 0.40 -21.36 24.85
CA ALA A 13 1.23 -21.14 23.66
C ALA A 13 2.44 -20.23 23.92
N LEU A 14 2.38 -19.36 24.93
CA LEU A 14 3.48 -18.44 25.28
C LEU A 14 4.58 -19.11 26.13
N LYS A 15 4.38 -20.35 26.59
CA LYS A 15 5.38 -21.08 27.40
C LYS A 15 6.61 -21.53 26.58
N GLN A 16 6.50 -21.58 25.26
CA GLN A 16 7.60 -21.96 24.36
C GLN A 16 8.42 -20.74 23.89
N LEU A 17 7.96 -19.50 24.14
CA LEU A 17 8.82 -18.32 24.02
C LEU A 17 9.75 -18.28 25.24
N THR A 18 10.93 -18.87 25.10
CA THR A 18 11.95 -18.90 26.16
C THR A 18 12.40 -17.50 26.58
N GLU A 19 12.26 -16.48 25.72
CA GLU A 19 12.54 -15.08 26.05
C GLU A 19 11.59 -14.12 25.29
N PRO A 20 10.58 -13.53 25.94
CA PRO A 20 9.81 -12.44 25.33
C PRO A 20 10.69 -11.18 25.27
N VAL A 21 10.87 -10.62 24.07
CA VAL A 21 11.39 -9.26 23.95
C VAL A 21 10.27 -8.30 24.33
N ILE A 22 10.35 -7.72 25.53
CA ILE A 22 9.44 -6.67 25.96
C ILE A 22 9.86 -5.38 25.25
N LEU A 23 9.22 -5.09 24.11
CA LEU A 23 9.35 -3.78 23.46
C LEU A 23 8.74 -2.71 24.36
N THR A 24 9.57 -1.81 24.89
CA THR A 24 9.13 -0.68 25.72
C THR A 24 9.30 0.66 24.98
N GLY A 25 8.31 1.55 25.15
CA GLY A 25 8.46 3.02 25.25
C GLY A 25 9.03 3.87 24.10
N LEU A 26 9.68 3.31 23.07
CA LEU A 26 10.30 4.11 22.01
C LEU A 26 10.17 3.50 20.60
N GLU A 27 10.04 2.18 20.49
CA GLU A 27 9.86 1.51 19.19
C GLU A 27 8.41 1.58 18.69
N ALA A 28 7.42 1.68 19.60
CA ALA A 28 6.05 2.08 19.25
C ALA A 28 5.98 3.54 18.77
N LEU A 29 6.79 4.42 19.37
CA LEU A 29 6.96 5.82 18.93
C LEU A 29 7.61 5.92 17.54
N SER A 30 8.44 4.96 17.13
CA SER A 30 9.04 5.01 15.79
C SER A 30 7.99 4.96 14.69
N ARG A 31 6.91 4.17 14.85
CA ARG A 31 5.83 4.13 13.85
C ARG A 31 5.08 5.45 13.76
N GLU A 32 4.78 6.07 14.89
CA GLU A 32 4.19 7.40 14.95
C GLU A 32 5.11 8.46 14.32
N ARG A 33 6.42 8.35 14.56
CA ARG A 33 7.44 9.20 13.95
C ARG A 33 7.54 9.00 12.44
N ASP A 34 7.39 7.78 11.96
CA ASP A 34 7.45 7.48 10.52
C ASP A 34 6.22 8.03 9.79
N ILE A 35 5.02 7.94 10.38
CA ILE A 35 3.82 8.62 9.86
C ILE A 35 4.02 10.14 9.88
N ALA A 36 4.54 10.70 10.98
CA ALA A 36 4.75 12.14 11.11
C ALA A 36 5.70 12.68 10.03
N ARG A 37 6.77 11.95 9.70
CA ARG A 37 7.71 12.30 8.62
C ARG A 37 7.06 12.25 7.25
N VAL A 38 6.28 11.20 6.96
CA VAL A 38 5.55 11.08 5.69
C VAL A 38 4.56 12.24 5.55
N ARG A 39 3.83 12.56 6.62
CA ARG A 39 2.88 13.67 6.65
C ARG A 39 3.59 15.01 6.42
N GLN A 40 4.69 15.26 7.10
CA GLN A 40 5.49 16.48 6.94
C GLN A 40 6.03 16.62 5.51
N LEU A 41 6.47 15.52 4.89
CA LEU A 41 6.92 15.53 3.49
C LEU A 41 5.78 15.92 2.54
N ILE A 42 4.58 15.39 2.74
CA ILE A 42 3.41 15.72 1.92
C ILE A 42 3.00 17.19 2.11
N GLU A 43 3.06 17.71 3.34
CA GLU A 43 2.75 19.12 3.64
C GLU A 43 3.76 20.08 2.98
N ILE A 44 5.05 19.73 2.97
CA ILE A 44 6.08 20.50 2.27
C ILE A 44 5.90 20.41 0.74
N ALA A 45 5.43 19.27 0.24
CA ALA A 45 5.24 19.05 -1.19
C ALA A 45 3.95 19.67 -1.76
N ALA A 46 2.95 19.95 -0.91
CA ALA A 46 1.67 20.52 -1.30
C ALA A 46 1.73 21.76 -2.23
N PRO A 47 2.60 22.77 -2.03
CA PRO A 47 2.66 23.95 -2.91
C PRO A 47 3.22 23.68 -4.32
N PHE A 48 3.93 22.57 -4.55
CA PHE A 48 4.52 22.25 -5.87
C PHE A 48 3.51 21.64 -6.84
N GLY A 49 2.33 21.22 -6.35
CA GLY A 49 1.26 20.66 -7.16
C GLY A 49 1.50 19.20 -7.58
N PRO A 50 0.46 18.52 -8.08
CA PRO A 50 0.48 17.08 -8.34
C PRO A 50 1.40 16.69 -9.49
N GLU A 51 1.62 17.55 -10.49
CA GLU A 51 2.50 17.23 -11.62
C GLU A 51 3.97 17.12 -11.20
N GLU A 52 4.48 18.10 -10.46
CA GLU A 52 5.88 18.10 -10.02
C GLU A 52 6.15 17.00 -9.00
N MET A 53 5.15 16.68 -8.17
CA MET A 53 5.21 15.53 -7.26
C MET A 53 5.28 14.19 -8.02
N ALA A 54 4.53 14.04 -9.11
CA ALA A 54 4.55 12.83 -9.92
C ALA A 54 5.88 12.67 -10.68
N ALA A 55 6.49 13.78 -11.11
CA ALA A 55 7.78 13.78 -11.79
C ALA A 55 8.95 13.51 -10.83
N THR A 56 8.86 13.99 -9.59
CA THR A 56 10.00 13.98 -8.64
C THR A 56 9.94 12.82 -7.66
N TYR A 57 8.76 12.38 -7.24
CA TYR A 57 8.61 11.36 -6.20
C TYR A 57 8.19 10.00 -6.75
N ASN A 58 8.81 8.95 -6.22
CA ASN A 58 8.25 7.62 -6.31
C ASN A 58 7.05 7.49 -5.35
N THR A 59 5.87 7.79 -5.86
CA THR A 59 4.60 7.72 -5.12
C THR A 59 4.30 6.32 -4.58
N THR A 60 4.77 5.26 -5.25
CA THR A 60 4.59 3.87 -4.78
C THR A 60 5.39 3.61 -3.50
N ALA A 61 6.66 4.03 -3.47
CA ALA A 61 7.50 3.88 -2.29
C ALA A 61 7.03 4.76 -1.12
N LEU A 62 6.53 5.97 -1.43
CA LEU A 62 5.98 6.88 -0.44
C LEU A 62 4.73 6.30 0.23
N LEU A 63 3.79 5.78 -0.56
CA LEU A 63 2.58 5.12 -0.07
C LEU A 63 2.90 3.84 0.73
N ALA A 64 3.90 3.07 0.30
CA ALA A 64 4.34 1.89 1.05
C ALA A 64 4.89 2.26 2.44
N LYS A 65 5.66 3.35 2.56
CA LYS A 65 6.13 3.86 3.87
C LYS A 65 4.98 4.38 4.72
N ALA A 66 4.01 5.06 4.12
CA ALA A 66 2.80 5.51 4.83
C ALA A 66 1.99 4.33 5.38
N ALA A 67 1.72 3.33 4.53
CA ALA A 67 0.98 2.11 4.86
C ALA A 67 1.67 1.30 5.96
N ALA A 68 3.00 1.17 5.90
CA ALA A 68 3.79 0.55 6.96
C ALA A 68 3.72 1.33 8.28
N GLY A 69 3.75 2.66 8.22
CA GLY A 69 3.62 3.53 9.38
C GLY A 69 2.29 3.33 10.11
N VAL A 70 1.17 3.26 9.37
CA VAL A 70 -0.18 3.02 9.92
C VAL A 70 -0.45 1.55 10.27
N GLY A 71 0.50 0.65 10.02
CA GLY A 71 0.38 -0.77 10.33
C GLY A 71 -0.51 -1.56 9.36
N MET A 72 -0.75 -1.04 8.16
CA MET A 72 -1.55 -1.68 7.11
C MET A 72 -0.75 -1.83 5.80
N PRO A 73 0.45 -2.46 5.80
CA PRO A 73 1.30 -2.56 4.61
C PRO A 73 0.66 -3.37 3.46
N ASP A 74 -0.27 -4.25 3.79
CA ASP A 74 -1.01 -5.14 2.89
C ASP A 74 -2.01 -4.43 1.97
N VAL A 75 -2.34 -3.16 2.25
CA VAL A 75 -3.24 -2.36 1.41
C VAL A 75 -2.58 -1.88 0.11
N ILE A 76 -1.25 -1.98 0.01
CA ILE A 76 -0.51 -1.60 -1.19
C ILE A 76 -0.34 -2.84 -2.06
N ARG A 77 -0.90 -2.78 -3.26
CA ARG A 77 -0.77 -3.83 -4.28
C ARG A 77 0.70 -4.20 -4.53
N SER A 78 0.98 -5.49 -4.63
CA SER A 78 2.31 -5.99 -4.96
C SER A 78 2.74 -5.58 -6.38
N ALA A 79 4.03 -5.69 -6.67
CA ALA A 79 4.55 -5.38 -8.00
C ALA A 79 3.91 -6.29 -9.07
N GLU A 80 3.77 -7.59 -8.79
CA GLU A 80 3.08 -8.52 -9.68
C GLU A 80 1.61 -8.15 -9.88
N GLU A 81 0.89 -7.79 -8.81
CA GLU A 81 -0.53 -7.46 -8.90
C GLU A 81 -0.75 -6.17 -9.71
N LYS A 82 0.14 -5.18 -9.54
CA LYS A 82 0.12 -3.96 -10.36
C LYS A 82 0.43 -4.25 -11.82
N ALA A 83 1.41 -5.11 -12.11
CA ALA A 83 1.74 -5.49 -13.48
C ALA A 83 0.58 -6.22 -14.17
N GLN A 84 -0.12 -7.09 -13.44
CA GLN A 84 -1.27 -7.81 -13.97
C GLN A 84 -2.46 -6.88 -14.23
N ILE A 85 -2.72 -5.91 -13.34
CA ILE A 85 -3.74 -4.88 -13.56
C ILE A 85 -3.39 -4.00 -14.76
N GLU A 86 -2.13 -3.59 -14.90
CA GLU A 86 -1.70 -2.78 -16.04
C GLU A 86 -1.84 -3.53 -17.36
N LYS A 87 -1.49 -4.83 -17.37
CA LYS A 87 -1.69 -5.69 -18.53
C LYS A 87 -3.17 -5.80 -18.90
N GLN A 88 -4.05 -6.08 -17.94
CA GLN A 88 -5.49 -6.13 -18.16
C GLN A 88 -6.05 -4.80 -18.66
N ARG A 89 -5.54 -3.69 -18.12
CA ARG A 89 -5.92 -2.34 -18.54
C ARG A 89 -5.52 -2.07 -19.99
N HIS A 90 -4.32 -2.48 -20.37
CA HIS A 90 -3.83 -2.33 -21.74
C HIS A 90 -4.63 -3.18 -22.74
N GLU A 91 -4.96 -4.43 -22.38
CA GLU A 91 -5.81 -5.31 -23.19
C GLU A 91 -7.23 -4.73 -23.35
N ALA A 92 -7.82 -4.20 -22.28
CA ALA A 92 -9.13 -3.55 -22.33
C ALA A 92 -9.11 -2.29 -23.21
N MET A 93 -8.04 -1.49 -23.15
CA MET A 93 -7.91 -0.27 -23.96
C MET A 93 -7.76 -0.60 -25.45
N MET A 94 -6.99 -1.63 -25.79
CA MET A 94 -6.86 -2.16 -27.15
C MET A 94 -8.21 -2.66 -27.70
N GLN A 95 -8.96 -3.41 -26.90
CA GLN A 95 -10.28 -3.90 -27.30
C GLN A 95 -11.26 -2.75 -27.55
N GLN A 96 -11.24 -1.71 -26.72
CA GLN A 96 -12.07 -0.53 -26.90
C GLN A 96 -11.70 0.25 -28.17
N GLN A 97 -10.41 0.36 -28.51
CA GLN A 97 -9.96 1.00 -29.75
C GLN A 97 -10.31 0.20 -31.00
N LEU A 98 -10.34 -1.14 -30.94
CA LEU A 98 -10.70 -1.99 -32.08
C LEU A 98 -12.22 -2.10 -32.28
N ALA A 99 -13.00 -2.02 -31.20
CA ALA A 99 -14.46 -2.04 -31.27
C ALA A 99 -15.05 -0.75 -31.89
N GLY A 100 -14.41 0.40 -31.68
CA GLY A 100 -14.88 1.69 -32.23
C GLY A 100 -15.01 1.70 -33.77
N PRO A 101 -13.95 1.36 -34.52
CA PRO A 101 -13.98 1.29 -35.98
C PRO A 101 -14.87 0.17 -36.52
N ALA A 102 -14.93 -0.99 -35.86
CA ALA A 102 -15.76 -2.12 -36.29
C ALA A 102 -17.27 -1.83 -36.16
N ILE A 103 -17.68 -1.11 -35.11
CA ILE A 103 -19.06 -0.65 -34.92
C ILE A 103 -19.42 0.43 -35.96
N GLN A 104 -18.49 1.34 -36.28
CA GLN A 104 -18.70 2.35 -37.33
C GLN A 104 -18.78 1.74 -38.74
N ALA A 105 -17.98 0.72 -39.05
CA ALA A 105 -18.03 0.02 -40.33
C ALA A 105 -19.32 -0.79 -40.50
N MET A 106 -19.82 -1.44 -39.44
CA MET A 106 -21.13 -2.11 -39.48
C MET A 106 -22.31 -1.13 -39.56
N ALA A 107 -22.19 0.06 -38.96
CA ALA A 107 -23.21 1.10 -39.06
C ALA A 107 -23.28 1.75 -40.46
N GLN A 108 -22.18 1.76 -41.23
CA GLN A 108 -22.12 2.36 -42.57
C GLN A 108 -22.31 1.34 -43.71
N GLY A 109 -22.22 0.04 -43.44
CA GLY A 109 -22.44 -1.03 -44.44
C GLY A 109 -23.85 -1.63 -44.45
N GLY A 110 -24.79 -1.02 -43.72
CA GLY A 110 -26.17 -1.52 -43.53
C GLY A 110 -27.26 -0.60 -44.10
N GLU A 111 -26.96 0.19 -45.14
CA GLU A 111 -27.93 0.95 -45.94
C GLU A 111 -27.96 0.46 -47.39
#